data_AF-A0A933JB47-F1
#
_entry.id   AF-A0A933JB47-F1
#
_cell.length_a   1.000
_cell.length_b   1.000
_cell.length_c   1.000
_cell.angle_alpha   90.00
_cell.angle_beta   90.00
_cell.angle_gamma   90.00
#
_symmetry.space_group_name_H-M   'P 1'
#
loop_
_entity.id
_entity.type
_entity.pdbx_description
1 polymer ?
#
loop_
_entity_poly.entity_id
_entity_poly.type
_entity_poly.pdbx_seq_one_letter_code
_entity_poly.pdbx_strand_id
1 'polypeptide(L)'
;MGNAFVAIADDASSAYYNPAGLAFVERPKATASHSMLYSGLDDGSNLGLTNLVIAAPIWGGRLGTAGFLWNQFSLSGVYAERTIQAAYGFRLPKNTIFEKFAVGASVKYLSHSFSRLDESYNAMNDLIANAGPDPVLMGKNSRSVIDADAGLIFQLTKKYAIGAAVLNLRQADVGFASADQVPMKTRVGGSYKSLWMIMTAEARMQKGPDGKLDKDFIFAAEKVFPSLDRGDVGIRASLGAGDRDFRQVTAGLSYKINRIQFDYGFSIPLGTVRSTVGNHRLALAYHFGSLTSGEQYAAQLLDEYKQLRESPDYSDSRNTLSLNDPRLKEVKALVNQEDFYAANRTLMDKANDLLPNASVINLAKRLGLTAAFYPSRPKEARRTPADEMLSAGIQNYLRGYDAKAIKLLTYAQAENQRDTALSNFLDKVEETTHLKADRVPASFNRGYVEYQFQESDALYAAKKYNDALAKLQDILDFDPENILAIKKMGSCNYLLGNYALARRNWENAVKKETDPAEKEKLLKMVSDAGKKAPGQESWEPPGAETPAAPPGAGTPAAAAKKTTGGAGNAREIEKLYQIGADYYTKGDYGKAADNFRKILTLDPENSQAKKALERIIRLSQ
;
A
#
# COMPACT_ATOMS: atom_id res chain seq x y z
N MET A 1 21.35 -6.98 0.29
CA MET A 1 21.02 -7.28 1.71
C MET A 1 21.92 -8.39 2.28
N GLY A 2 23.15 -8.59 1.78
CA GLY A 2 24.09 -9.56 2.38
C GLY A 2 23.59 -11.01 2.43
N ASN A 3 22.66 -11.39 1.56
CA ASN A 3 21.96 -12.68 1.58
C ASN A 3 21.13 -12.96 2.85
N ALA A 4 20.79 -11.94 3.65
CA ALA A 4 19.79 -12.03 4.72
C ALA A 4 18.38 -11.86 4.15
N PHE A 5 17.73 -12.97 3.80
CA PHE A 5 16.46 -12.98 3.06
C PHE A 5 15.46 -14.01 3.59
N VAL A 6 15.83 -14.87 4.55
CA VAL A 6 15.00 -16.01 4.99
C VAL A 6 13.61 -15.60 5.52
N ALA A 7 13.49 -14.42 6.12
CA ALA A 7 12.26 -13.90 6.74
C ALA A 7 11.51 -12.85 5.89
N ILE A 8 12.11 -12.42 4.77
CA ILE A 8 11.53 -11.46 3.81
C ILE A 8 11.46 -12.06 2.40
N ALA A 9 11.52 -13.39 2.31
CA ALA A 9 11.42 -14.11 1.06
C ALA A 9 9.99 -13.96 0.50
N ASP A 10 9.76 -12.91 -0.29
CA ASP A 10 8.45 -12.56 -0.84
C ASP A 10 8.44 -12.43 -2.37
N ASP A 11 9.51 -12.89 -3.03
CA ASP A 11 9.64 -12.86 -4.49
C ASP A 11 10.14 -14.19 -5.10
N ALA A 12 10.39 -14.21 -6.42
CA ALA A 12 10.83 -15.42 -7.12
C ALA A 12 12.12 -16.01 -6.51
N SER A 13 13.04 -15.17 -6.02
CA SER A 13 14.29 -15.62 -5.41
C SER A 13 14.11 -16.40 -4.10
N SER A 14 12.89 -16.41 -3.53
CA SER A 14 12.51 -17.27 -2.40
C SER A 14 12.85 -18.73 -2.64
N ALA A 15 12.75 -19.23 -3.88
CA ALA A 15 13.14 -20.61 -4.20
C ALA A 15 14.58 -20.95 -3.76
N TYR A 16 15.49 -19.96 -3.80
CA TYR A 16 16.90 -20.12 -3.39
C TYR A 16 17.10 -20.00 -1.87
N TYR A 17 16.38 -19.08 -1.19
CA TYR A 17 16.65 -18.74 0.21
C TYR A 17 15.73 -19.44 1.22
N ASN A 18 14.43 -19.49 0.92
CA ASN A 18 13.41 -20.10 1.76
C ASN A 18 12.18 -20.46 0.90
N PRO A 19 11.93 -21.74 0.58
CA PRO A 19 10.84 -22.12 -0.31
C PRO A 19 9.44 -21.75 0.23
N ALA A 20 9.27 -21.56 1.55
CA ALA A 20 8.02 -21.04 2.11
C ALA A 20 7.67 -19.62 1.62
N GLY A 21 8.69 -18.86 1.23
CA GLY A 21 8.53 -17.51 0.70
C GLY A 21 7.74 -17.42 -0.60
N LEU A 22 7.72 -18.50 -1.39
CA LEU A 22 6.93 -18.58 -2.62
C LEU A 22 5.43 -18.37 -2.37
N ALA A 23 4.93 -18.66 -1.16
CA ALA A 23 3.56 -18.42 -0.75
C ALA A 23 3.15 -16.93 -0.68
N PHE A 24 4.11 -16.01 -0.84
CA PHE A 24 3.89 -14.56 -0.85
C PHE A 24 4.02 -13.95 -2.25
N VAL A 25 4.40 -14.74 -3.26
CA VAL A 25 4.45 -14.29 -4.65
C VAL A 25 3.04 -14.08 -5.19
N GLU A 26 2.72 -12.86 -5.59
CA GLU A 26 1.35 -12.49 -5.99
C GLU A 26 1.03 -12.73 -7.48
N ARG A 27 2.07 -12.75 -8.33
CA ARG A 27 1.93 -12.95 -9.79
C ARG A 27 3.16 -13.65 -10.36
N PRO A 28 3.09 -14.24 -11.57
CA PRO A 28 4.25 -14.90 -12.14
C PRO A 28 5.41 -13.92 -12.34
N LYS A 29 6.62 -14.32 -11.96
CA LYS A 29 7.84 -13.50 -12.02
C LYS A 29 8.99 -14.35 -12.51
N ALA A 30 9.79 -13.80 -13.43
CA ALA A 30 11.09 -14.35 -13.78
C ALA A 30 12.19 -13.41 -13.32
N THR A 31 13.31 -13.95 -12.89
CA THR A 31 14.49 -13.19 -12.47
C THR A 31 15.74 -13.89 -12.97
N ALA A 32 16.55 -13.16 -13.73
CA ALA A 32 17.87 -13.59 -14.14
C ALA A 32 18.91 -12.73 -13.42
N SER A 33 20.01 -13.31 -12.97
CA SER A 33 21.11 -12.55 -12.36
C SER A 33 22.45 -13.19 -12.66
N HIS A 34 23.47 -12.35 -12.77
CA HIS A 34 24.86 -12.78 -12.90
C HIS A 34 25.70 -12.05 -11.86
N SER A 35 26.54 -12.80 -11.15
CA SER A 35 27.45 -12.28 -10.14
C SER A 35 28.88 -12.59 -10.55
N MET A 36 29.70 -11.54 -10.61
CA MET A 36 31.15 -11.64 -10.69
C MET A 36 31.67 -11.68 -9.25
N LEU A 37 32.25 -12.81 -8.87
CA LEU A 37 32.75 -13.04 -7.51
C LEU A 37 34.25 -12.75 -7.48
N TYR A 38 34.70 -12.09 -6.43
CA TYR A 38 36.09 -11.75 -6.14
C TYR A 38 36.78 -11.12 -7.35
N SER A 39 36.15 -10.11 -7.96
CA SER A 39 36.69 -9.46 -9.16
C SER A 39 38.07 -8.86 -8.86
N GLY A 40 39.02 -9.05 -9.77
CA GLY A 40 40.39 -8.57 -9.62
C GLY A 40 41.37 -9.56 -8.97
N LEU A 41 41.01 -10.85 -8.85
CA LEU A 41 42.00 -11.89 -8.56
C LEU A 41 43.09 -11.94 -9.64
N ASP A 42 44.33 -12.08 -9.21
CA ASP A 42 45.54 -12.10 -10.03
C ASP A 42 45.77 -13.44 -10.74
N ASP A 43 45.19 -14.52 -10.23
CA ASP A 43 45.25 -15.88 -10.78
C ASP A 43 44.39 -16.10 -12.04
N GLY A 44 43.57 -15.12 -12.44
CA GLY A 44 42.69 -15.22 -13.61
C GLY A 44 41.48 -16.14 -13.43
N SER A 45 41.14 -16.54 -12.20
CA SER A 45 40.08 -17.50 -11.87
C SER A 45 38.68 -17.08 -12.35
N ASN A 46 38.40 -15.78 -12.53
CA ASN A 46 37.16 -15.23 -13.10
C ASN A 46 35.88 -15.96 -12.66
N LEU A 47 35.61 -15.94 -11.35
CA LEU A 47 34.51 -16.66 -10.72
C LEU A 47 33.16 -16.03 -11.07
N GLY A 48 32.27 -16.82 -11.66
CA GLY A 48 30.94 -16.39 -12.10
C GLY A 48 29.82 -17.20 -11.44
N LEU A 49 28.72 -16.52 -11.09
CA LEU A 49 27.49 -17.16 -10.61
C LEU A 49 26.26 -16.63 -11.33
N THR A 50 25.66 -17.47 -12.17
CA THR A 50 24.46 -17.15 -12.95
C THR A 50 23.25 -17.85 -12.35
N ASN A 51 22.17 -17.11 -12.12
CA ASN A 51 20.90 -17.64 -11.62
C ASN A 51 19.77 -17.24 -12.56
N LEU A 52 18.87 -18.19 -12.84
CA LEU A 52 17.55 -17.97 -13.44
C LEU A 52 16.52 -18.56 -12.49
N VAL A 53 15.50 -17.77 -12.16
CA VAL A 53 14.42 -18.19 -11.27
C VAL A 53 13.09 -17.76 -11.86
N ILE A 54 12.12 -18.68 -11.87
CA ILE A 54 10.75 -18.42 -12.31
C ILE A 54 9.83 -18.87 -11.18
N ALA A 55 8.88 -18.04 -10.79
CA ALA A 55 7.83 -18.38 -9.84
C ALA A 55 6.47 -18.07 -10.44
N ALA A 56 5.51 -18.97 -10.25
CA ALA A 56 4.15 -18.84 -10.78
C ALA A 56 3.11 -19.29 -9.73
N PRO A 57 2.23 -18.39 -9.29
CA PRO A 57 1.11 -18.75 -8.42
C PRO A 57 0.12 -19.66 -9.15
N ILE A 58 -0.28 -20.75 -8.51
CA ILE A 58 -1.20 -21.73 -9.08
C ILE A 58 -2.63 -21.29 -8.75
N TRP A 59 -3.45 -21.11 -9.79
CA TRP A 59 -4.86 -20.70 -9.67
C TRP A 59 -5.03 -19.40 -8.87
N GLY A 60 -4.22 -18.40 -9.20
CA GLY A 60 -4.20 -17.11 -8.49
C GLY A 60 -3.69 -17.21 -7.05
N GLY A 61 -2.87 -18.22 -6.74
CA GLY A 61 -2.26 -18.44 -5.42
C GLY A 61 -3.10 -19.26 -4.44
N ARG A 62 -4.32 -19.68 -4.82
CA ARG A 62 -5.19 -20.52 -3.97
C ARG A 62 -4.57 -21.88 -3.65
N LEU A 63 -3.85 -22.44 -4.60
CA LEU A 63 -3.13 -23.72 -4.45
C LEU A 63 -1.62 -23.49 -4.28
N GLY A 64 -1.23 -22.37 -3.67
CA GLY A 64 0.18 -22.02 -3.48
C GLY A 64 0.88 -21.58 -4.76
N THR A 65 2.21 -21.65 -4.74
CA THR A 65 3.09 -21.14 -5.79
C THR A 65 4.17 -22.15 -6.10
N ALA A 66 4.34 -22.47 -7.39
CA ALA A 66 5.45 -23.25 -7.88
C ALA A 66 6.62 -22.33 -8.27
N GLY A 67 7.84 -22.80 -8.02
CA GLY A 67 9.09 -22.15 -8.39
C GLY A 67 10.01 -23.12 -9.13
N PHE A 68 10.72 -22.60 -10.12
CA PHE A 68 11.80 -23.28 -10.81
C PHE A 68 13.06 -22.42 -10.70
N LEU A 69 14.18 -23.03 -10.35
CA LEU A 69 15.48 -22.36 -10.27
C LEU A 69 16.53 -23.15 -11.04
N TRP A 70 17.31 -22.44 -11.84
CA TRP A 70 18.54 -22.90 -12.45
C TRP A 70 19.66 -21.99 -11.99
N ASN A 71 20.66 -22.57 -11.32
CA ASN A 71 21.84 -21.86 -10.85
C ASN A 71 23.09 -22.55 -11.39
N GLN A 72 24.05 -21.75 -11.82
CA GLN A 72 25.30 -22.19 -12.44
C GLN A 72 26.44 -21.35 -11.87
N PHE A 73 27.32 -21.99 -11.11
CA PHE A 73 28.64 -21.45 -10.77
C PHE A 73 29.67 -21.94 -11.78
N SER A 74 30.62 -21.09 -12.15
CA SER A 74 31.70 -21.42 -13.07
C SER A 74 33.01 -20.76 -12.67
N LEU A 75 34.09 -21.52 -12.75
CA LEU A 75 35.48 -21.11 -12.58
C LEU A 75 36.17 -21.26 -13.94
N SER A 76 36.28 -20.17 -14.71
CA SER A 76 37.02 -20.04 -15.98
C SER A 76 37.07 -21.28 -16.89
N GLY A 77 35.96 -22.01 -17.03
CA GLY A 77 35.89 -23.23 -17.86
C GLY A 77 36.57 -24.48 -17.27
N VAL A 78 37.21 -24.39 -16.11
CA VAL A 78 37.88 -25.52 -15.42
C VAL A 78 36.91 -26.27 -14.53
N TYR A 79 36.02 -25.57 -13.82
CA TYR A 79 35.07 -26.18 -12.89
C TYR A 79 33.71 -25.51 -12.98
N ALA A 80 32.65 -26.29 -12.81
CA ALA A 80 31.29 -25.81 -12.83
C ALA A 80 30.39 -26.59 -11.86
N GLU A 81 29.56 -25.84 -11.13
CA GLU A 81 28.49 -26.39 -10.31
C GLU A 81 27.15 -25.96 -10.89
N ARG A 82 26.23 -26.90 -11.02
CA ARG A 82 24.87 -26.64 -11.49
C ARG A 82 23.88 -27.14 -10.47
N THR A 83 22.88 -26.32 -10.19
CA THR A 83 21.70 -26.68 -9.41
C THR A 83 20.46 -26.43 -10.26
N ILE A 84 19.65 -27.46 -10.46
CA ILE A 84 18.29 -27.35 -10.97
C ILE A 84 17.35 -27.65 -9.81
N GLN A 85 16.37 -26.80 -9.56
CA GLN A 85 15.50 -26.91 -8.40
C GLN A 85 14.05 -26.68 -8.78
N ALA A 86 13.17 -27.55 -8.30
CA ALA A 86 11.73 -27.34 -8.29
C ALA A 86 11.31 -27.09 -6.84
N ALA A 87 10.61 -25.99 -6.60
CA ALA A 87 10.19 -25.55 -5.28
C ALA A 87 8.68 -25.29 -5.25
N TYR A 88 8.08 -25.47 -4.09
CA TYR A 88 6.67 -25.18 -3.87
C TYR A 88 6.48 -24.53 -2.49
N GLY A 89 5.72 -23.45 -2.46
CA GLY A 89 5.36 -22.74 -1.22
C GLY A 89 3.86 -22.56 -1.11
N PHE A 90 3.35 -22.75 0.10
CA PHE A 90 1.92 -22.70 0.38
C PHE A 90 1.66 -21.98 1.71
N ARG A 91 0.63 -21.12 1.72
CA ARG A 91 0.15 -20.47 2.95
C ARG A 91 -1.02 -21.26 3.51
N LEU A 92 -0.98 -21.53 4.81
CA LEU A 92 -2.05 -22.28 5.46
C LEU A 92 -3.37 -21.49 5.45
N PRO A 93 -4.54 -22.17 5.42
CA PRO A 93 -5.83 -21.52 5.19
C PRO A 93 -6.22 -20.48 6.26
N LYS A 94 -6.90 -19.40 5.82
CA LYS A 94 -7.28 -18.21 6.62
C LYS A 94 -8.31 -18.43 7.75
N ASN A 95 -8.71 -19.67 8.02
CA ASN A 95 -9.70 -20.00 9.06
C ASN A 95 -9.16 -21.06 10.03
N THR A 96 -7.84 -21.21 10.12
CA THR A 96 -7.18 -22.18 10.99
C THR A 96 -6.29 -21.47 11.98
N ILE A 97 -6.00 -22.11 13.12
CA ILE A 97 -5.01 -21.59 14.09
C ILE A 97 -3.61 -21.38 13.48
N PHE A 98 -3.37 -21.93 12.29
CA PHE A 98 -2.12 -21.84 11.56
C PHE A 98 -2.13 -20.83 10.41
N GLU A 99 -3.15 -19.97 10.28
CA GLU A 99 -3.27 -18.98 9.18
C GLU A 99 -2.04 -18.06 9.01
N LYS A 100 -1.25 -17.90 10.08
CA LYS A 100 -0.03 -17.08 10.13
C LYS A 100 1.19 -17.78 9.56
N PHE A 101 1.09 -19.06 9.25
CA PHE A 101 2.22 -19.85 8.76
C PHE A 101 2.16 -20.06 7.25
N ALA A 102 3.33 -19.97 6.64
CA ALA A 102 3.61 -20.45 5.30
C ALA A 102 4.69 -21.52 5.38
N VAL A 103 4.51 -22.58 4.61
CA VAL A 103 5.45 -23.71 4.50
C VAL A 103 5.91 -23.85 3.07
N GLY A 104 7.09 -24.40 2.88
CA GLY A 104 7.56 -24.74 1.54
C GLY A 104 8.61 -25.81 1.55
N ALA A 105 8.75 -26.46 0.40
CA ALA A 105 9.73 -27.50 0.18
C ALA A 105 10.31 -27.38 -1.23
N SER A 106 11.47 -27.98 -1.44
CA SER A 106 12.04 -28.08 -2.78
C SER A 106 12.83 -29.37 -2.96
N VAL A 107 12.97 -29.78 -4.21
CA VAL A 107 13.86 -30.85 -4.64
C VAL A 107 14.90 -30.26 -5.58
N LYS A 108 16.16 -30.64 -5.37
CA LYS A 108 17.32 -30.15 -6.11
C LYS A 108 18.03 -31.27 -6.82
N TYR A 109 18.40 -31.04 -8.06
CA TYR A 109 19.37 -31.80 -8.81
C TYR A 109 20.68 -31.02 -8.83
N LEU A 110 21.66 -31.50 -8.07
CA LEU A 110 22.99 -30.95 -7.95
C LEU A 110 23.91 -31.66 -8.94
N SER A 111 24.82 -30.92 -9.57
CA SER A 111 25.80 -31.47 -10.50
C SER A 111 27.10 -30.71 -10.36
N HIS A 112 28.18 -31.40 -10.02
CA HIS A 112 29.54 -30.86 -10.08
C HIS A 112 30.22 -31.42 -11.31
N SER A 113 31.01 -30.59 -11.99
CA SER A 113 31.76 -31.01 -13.17
C SER A 113 33.05 -30.22 -13.30
N PHE A 114 34.05 -30.83 -13.91
CA PHE A 114 35.30 -30.17 -14.25
C PHE A 114 35.74 -30.55 -15.67
N SER A 115 36.58 -29.70 -16.25
CA SER A 115 37.19 -29.94 -17.56
C SER A 115 38.52 -30.66 -17.39
N ARG A 116 38.82 -31.57 -18.32
CA ARG A 116 40.13 -32.20 -18.40
C ARG A 116 41.07 -31.20 -19.05
N LEU A 117 42.17 -30.91 -18.38
CA LEU A 117 43.21 -30.01 -18.88
C LEU A 117 44.43 -30.84 -19.31
N ASP A 118 45.33 -30.26 -20.09
CA ASP A 118 46.54 -30.94 -20.55
C ASP A 118 47.41 -31.37 -19.36
N GLU A 119 47.40 -30.60 -18.28
CA GLU A 119 48.04 -30.90 -17.00
C GLU A 119 47.49 -32.17 -16.34
N SER A 120 46.24 -32.56 -16.64
CA SER A 120 45.64 -33.82 -16.14
C SER A 120 46.27 -35.06 -16.77
N TYR A 121 46.91 -34.94 -17.94
CA TYR A 121 47.61 -36.03 -18.60
C TYR A 121 49.06 -36.19 -18.12
N ASN A 122 49.61 -35.17 -17.48
CA ASN A 122 50.97 -35.16 -16.96
C ASN A 122 50.97 -34.67 -15.51
N ALA A 123 50.37 -35.49 -14.64
CA ALA A 123 50.19 -35.14 -13.24
C ALA A 123 51.54 -34.88 -12.55
N MET A 124 51.58 -33.81 -11.76
CA MET A 124 52.72 -33.46 -10.91
C MET A 124 52.58 -34.17 -9.56
N ASN A 125 53.68 -34.69 -9.03
CA ASN A 125 53.81 -35.03 -7.62
C ASN A 125 54.91 -34.14 -7.03
N ASP A 126 54.52 -33.23 -6.14
CA ASP A 126 55.36 -32.13 -5.66
C ASP A 126 55.95 -31.29 -6.82
N LEU A 127 57.27 -31.34 -7.01
CA LEU A 127 58.01 -30.61 -8.06
C LEU A 127 58.39 -31.51 -9.26
N ILE A 128 57.95 -32.77 -9.25
CA ILE A 128 58.33 -33.78 -10.26
C ILE A 128 57.08 -34.14 -11.06
N ALA A 129 57.12 -33.91 -12.38
CA ALA A 129 56.11 -34.43 -13.29
C ALA A 129 56.23 -35.95 -13.34
N ASN A 130 55.29 -36.67 -12.73
CA ASN A 130 55.32 -38.12 -12.60
C ASN A 130 54.79 -38.87 -13.84
N ALA A 131 54.67 -38.18 -14.97
CA ALA A 131 54.52 -38.75 -16.32
C ALA A 131 53.37 -39.78 -16.47
N GLY A 132 52.21 -39.49 -15.87
CA GLY A 132 51.01 -40.31 -16.03
C GLY A 132 49.71 -39.52 -15.83
N PRO A 133 48.58 -40.04 -16.33
CA PRO A 133 47.27 -39.42 -16.16
C PRO A 133 46.86 -39.35 -14.68
N ASP A 134 46.36 -38.18 -14.24
CA ASP A 134 45.84 -37.99 -12.89
C ASP A 134 44.59 -38.88 -12.67
N PRO A 135 44.57 -39.74 -11.64
CA PRO A 135 43.49 -40.72 -11.47
C PRO A 135 42.12 -40.09 -11.17
N VAL A 136 42.07 -38.87 -10.62
CA VAL A 136 40.84 -38.15 -10.31
C VAL A 136 40.39 -37.32 -11.51
N LEU A 137 41.29 -36.50 -12.06
CA LEU A 137 40.98 -35.59 -13.16
C LEU A 137 40.79 -36.33 -14.50
N MET A 138 41.38 -37.52 -14.66
CA MET A 138 41.12 -38.38 -15.83
C MET A 138 39.91 -39.31 -15.64
N GLY A 139 39.38 -39.40 -14.42
CA GLY A 139 38.20 -40.19 -14.08
C GLY A 139 36.88 -39.61 -14.62
N LYS A 140 35.78 -39.91 -13.91
CA LYS A 140 34.48 -39.31 -14.18
C LYS A 140 34.55 -37.82 -13.86
N ASN A 141 34.33 -36.97 -14.86
CA ASN A 141 34.45 -35.52 -14.75
C ASN A 141 33.14 -34.80 -14.44
N SER A 142 32.05 -35.54 -14.20
CA SER A 142 30.79 -35.02 -13.69
C SER A 142 30.13 -35.98 -12.73
N ARG A 143 29.51 -35.45 -11.68
CA ARG A 143 28.74 -36.20 -10.70
C ARG A 143 27.47 -35.43 -10.36
N SER A 144 26.34 -36.12 -10.37
CA SER A 144 25.03 -35.52 -10.12
C SER A 144 24.23 -36.29 -9.09
N VAL A 145 23.50 -35.57 -8.24
CA VAL A 145 22.79 -36.15 -7.09
C VAL A 145 21.55 -35.32 -6.74
N ILE A 146 20.60 -35.93 -6.03
CA ILE A 146 19.37 -35.27 -5.60
C ILE A 146 19.45 -34.88 -4.12
N ASP A 147 19.08 -33.64 -3.81
CA ASP A 147 18.91 -33.12 -2.46
C ASP A 147 17.54 -32.44 -2.29
N ALA A 148 17.21 -31.98 -1.09
CA ALA A 148 15.95 -31.34 -0.77
C ALA A 148 16.13 -30.20 0.26
N ASP A 149 15.20 -29.26 0.23
CA ASP A 149 15.13 -28.15 1.20
C ASP A 149 13.74 -28.05 1.81
N ALA A 150 13.66 -27.49 3.02
CA ALA A 150 12.42 -27.16 3.70
C ALA A 150 12.47 -25.75 4.28
N GLY A 151 11.30 -25.10 4.31
CA GLY A 151 11.15 -23.71 4.74
C GLY A 151 9.87 -23.49 5.53
N LEU A 152 9.94 -22.53 6.45
CA LEU A 152 8.84 -22.05 7.28
C LEU A 152 8.92 -20.52 7.39
N ILE A 153 7.77 -19.85 7.30
CA ILE A 153 7.63 -18.43 7.62
C ILE A 153 6.42 -18.27 8.55
N PHE A 154 6.62 -17.56 9.65
CA PHE A 154 5.57 -17.21 10.60
C PHE A 154 5.36 -15.70 10.62
N GLN A 155 4.18 -15.26 10.18
CA GLN A 155 3.77 -13.85 10.16
C GLN A 155 3.11 -13.48 11.49
N LEU A 156 3.90 -12.95 12.42
CA LEU A 156 3.42 -12.56 13.75
C LEU A 156 2.33 -11.47 13.63
N THR A 157 2.61 -10.47 12.79
CA THR A 157 1.70 -9.39 12.39
C THR A 157 2.00 -8.98 10.93
N LYS A 158 1.27 -8.01 10.37
CA LYS A 158 1.61 -7.43 9.05
C LYS A 158 2.99 -6.74 9.00
N LYS A 159 3.61 -6.45 10.16
CA LYS A 159 4.91 -5.77 10.27
C LYS A 159 6.07 -6.68 10.65
N TYR A 160 5.81 -7.81 11.32
CA TYR A 160 6.85 -8.68 11.86
C TYR A 160 6.70 -10.09 11.30
N ALA A 161 7.79 -10.64 10.78
CA ALA A 161 7.84 -12.04 10.37
C ALA A 161 9.11 -12.72 10.87
N ILE A 162 9.00 -14.03 11.11
CA ILE A 162 10.12 -14.91 11.46
C ILE A 162 10.20 -15.96 10.37
N GLY A 163 11.40 -16.16 9.81
CA GLY A 163 11.66 -17.18 8.80
C GLY A 163 12.68 -18.19 9.29
N ALA A 164 12.48 -19.45 8.94
CA ALA A 164 13.45 -20.51 9.13
C ALA A 164 13.53 -21.37 7.87
N ALA A 165 14.74 -21.81 7.51
CA ALA A 165 14.96 -22.71 6.39
C ALA A 165 16.10 -23.68 6.70
N VAL A 166 15.95 -24.92 6.24
CA VAL A 166 17.00 -25.93 6.23
C VAL A 166 17.23 -26.35 4.80
N LEU A 167 18.44 -26.09 4.30
CA LEU A 167 18.87 -26.42 2.95
C LEU A 167 19.83 -27.60 2.97
N ASN A 168 19.83 -28.40 1.89
CA ASN A 168 20.62 -29.62 1.77
C ASN A 168 20.28 -30.64 2.88
N LEU A 169 19.00 -30.95 3.06
CA LEU A 169 18.52 -31.87 4.09
C LEU A 169 19.15 -33.26 4.00
N ARG A 170 19.46 -33.73 2.77
CA ARG A 170 20.02 -35.06 2.55
C ARG A 170 21.54 -35.11 2.67
N GLN A 171 22.21 -33.96 2.70
CA GLN A 171 23.68 -33.85 2.69
C GLN A 171 24.29 -34.74 1.60
N ALA A 172 23.80 -34.56 0.38
CA ALA A 172 24.13 -35.43 -0.74
C ALA A 172 25.63 -35.43 -1.06
N ASP A 173 26.18 -36.60 -1.39
CA ASP A 173 27.61 -36.75 -1.73
C ASP A 173 27.88 -36.46 -3.22
N VAL A 174 28.66 -35.41 -3.46
CA VAL A 174 29.07 -34.89 -4.78
C VAL A 174 30.55 -35.12 -5.07
N GLY A 175 31.27 -35.88 -4.25
CA GLY A 175 32.72 -36.08 -4.40
C GLY A 175 33.12 -36.96 -5.57
N PHE A 176 34.29 -36.74 -6.17
CA PHE A 176 34.76 -37.50 -7.32
C PHE A 176 35.56 -38.75 -6.94
N ALA A 177 36.40 -38.65 -5.91
CA ALA A 177 37.28 -39.73 -5.45
C ALA A 177 37.00 -40.12 -3.99
N SER A 178 36.87 -39.13 -3.11
CA SER A 178 36.42 -39.29 -1.72
C SER A 178 35.00 -38.76 -1.55
N ALA A 179 34.35 -39.13 -0.45
CA ALA A 179 33.05 -38.57 -0.10
C ALA A 179 33.18 -37.06 0.19
N ASP A 180 32.38 -36.26 -0.50
CA ASP A 180 32.25 -34.82 -0.31
C ASP A 180 30.77 -34.50 -0.17
N GLN A 181 30.29 -34.46 1.08
CA GLN A 181 28.89 -34.22 1.38
C GLN A 181 28.60 -32.73 1.39
N VAL A 182 27.60 -32.30 0.61
CA VAL A 182 27.16 -30.91 0.68
C VAL A 182 26.65 -30.60 2.10
N PRO A 183 27.17 -29.55 2.77
CA PRO A 183 26.81 -29.30 4.15
C PRO A 183 25.35 -28.85 4.24
N MET A 184 24.66 -29.36 5.26
CA MET A 184 23.33 -28.86 5.64
C MET A 184 23.44 -27.42 6.11
N LYS A 185 22.63 -26.52 5.56
CA LYS A 185 22.60 -25.09 5.91
C LYS A 185 21.32 -24.78 6.65
N THR A 186 21.44 -24.33 7.89
CA THR A 186 20.32 -23.85 8.70
C THR A 186 20.30 -22.34 8.71
N ARG A 187 19.14 -21.73 8.48
CA ARG A 187 18.94 -20.29 8.47
C ARG A 187 17.76 -19.94 9.35
N VAL A 188 17.91 -18.94 10.20
CA VAL A 188 16.83 -18.39 11.02
C VAL A 188 16.94 -16.87 10.96
N GLY A 189 15.83 -16.18 10.74
CA GLY A 189 15.84 -14.73 10.66
C GLY A 189 14.53 -14.11 11.09
N GLY A 190 14.60 -12.83 11.44
CA GLY A 190 13.46 -12.00 11.79
C GLY A 190 13.46 -10.74 10.94
N SER A 191 12.27 -10.29 10.58
CA SER A 191 12.08 -9.07 9.79
C SER A 191 11.10 -8.11 10.44
N TYR A 192 11.33 -6.83 10.19
CA TYR A 192 10.46 -5.74 10.57
C TYR A 192 10.22 -4.82 9.37
N LYS A 193 8.95 -4.66 9.01
CA LYS A 193 8.48 -3.78 7.95
C LYS A 193 7.83 -2.55 8.57
N SER A 194 8.49 -1.41 8.38
CA SER A 194 7.94 -0.07 8.63
C SER A 194 7.25 0.46 7.37
N LEU A 195 6.65 1.65 7.47
CA LEU A 195 6.01 2.33 6.33
C LEU A 195 7.02 2.71 5.22
N TRP A 196 8.28 2.96 5.60
CA TRP A 196 9.32 3.50 4.71
C TRP A 196 10.62 2.68 4.69
N MET A 197 10.68 1.56 5.41
CA MET A 197 11.89 0.73 5.50
C MET A 197 11.55 -0.72 5.83
N ILE A 198 12.35 -1.65 5.30
CA ILE A 198 12.41 -3.05 5.74
C ILE A 198 13.75 -3.26 6.44
N MET A 199 13.71 -3.89 7.61
CA MET A 199 14.90 -4.36 8.33
C MET A 199 14.82 -5.87 8.52
N THR A 200 15.96 -6.55 8.44
CA THR A 200 16.04 -7.99 8.62
C THR A 200 17.36 -8.37 9.30
N ALA A 201 17.29 -9.38 10.16
CA ALA A 201 18.44 -10.01 10.76
C ALA A 201 18.36 -11.52 10.49
N GLU A 202 19.47 -12.12 10.06
CA GLU A 202 19.55 -13.56 9.76
C GLU A 202 20.80 -14.16 10.43
N ALA A 203 20.60 -15.29 11.11
CA ALA A 203 21.64 -16.19 11.58
C ALA A 203 21.73 -17.38 10.61
N ARG A 204 22.95 -17.70 10.16
CA ARG A 204 23.24 -18.85 9.28
C ARG A 204 24.18 -19.79 10.00
N MET A 205 23.90 -21.08 9.90
CA MET A 205 24.68 -22.13 10.55
C MET A 205 24.94 -23.25 9.54
N GLN A 206 26.19 -23.66 9.39
CA GLN A 206 26.57 -24.79 8.53
C GLN A 206 27.83 -25.45 9.09
N LYS A 207 28.03 -26.75 8.79
CA LYS A 207 29.30 -27.40 9.12
C LYS A 207 30.38 -26.93 8.14
N GLY A 208 31.50 -26.45 8.69
CA GLY A 208 32.69 -26.13 7.92
C GLY A 208 33.48 -27.39 7.53
N PRO A 209 34.53 -27.25 6.70
CA PRO A 209 35.35 -28.39 6.26
C PRO A 209 36.07 -29.15 7.38
N ASP A 210 36.28 -28.52 8.54
CA ASP A 210 36.86 -29.15 9.74
C ASP A 210 35.82 -29.86 10.62
N GLY A 211 34.57 -29.92 10.16
CA GLY A 211 33.45 -30.52 10.88
C GLY A 211 32.83 -29.64 11.97
N LYS A 212 33.39 -28.46 12.28
CA LYS A 212 32.83 -27.53 13.27
C LYS A 212 31.64 -26.78 12.70
N LEU A 213 30.73 -26.36 13.58
CA LEU A 213 29.56 -25.57 13.20
C LEU A 213 29.93 -24.09 13.12
N ASP A 214 30.02 -23.57 11.90
CA ASP A 214 30.23 -22.15 11.64
C ASP A 214 28.93 -21.38 11.83
N LYS A 215 29.01 -20.17 12.40
CA LYS A 215 27.88 -19.28 12.67
C LYS A 215 28.14 -17.90 12.08
N ASP A 216 27.24 -17.46 11.21
CA ASP A 216 27.24 -16.10 10.66
C ASP A 216 25.99 -15.33 11.05
N PHE A 217 26.15 -14.05 11.33
CA PHE A 217 25.06 -13.12 11.60
C PHE A 217 25.11 -11.98 10.61
N ILE A 218 23.96 -11.66 10.01
CA ILE A 218 23.83 -10.59 9.04
C ILE A 218 22.65 -9.71 9.42
N PHE A 219 22.86 -8.40 9.41
CA PHE A 219 21.83 -7.39 9.52
C PHE A 219 21.72 -6.63 8.20
N ALA A 220 20.51 -6.42 7.70
CA ALA A 220 20.26 -5.68 6.48
C ALA A 220 19.07 -4.73 6.61
N ALA A 221 19.13 -3.65 5.85
CA ALA A 221 18.05 -2.68 5.73
C ALA A 221 17.82 -2.32 4.26
N GLU A 222 16.56 -2.05 3.92
CA GLU A 222 16.11 -1.57 2.62
C GLU A 222 15.20 -0.36 2.81
N LYS A 223 15.45 0.69 2.03
CA LYS A 223 14.55 1.83 1.89
C LYS A 223 14.16 1.99 0.43
N VAL A 224 12.86 2.01 0.16
CA VAL A 224 12.31 2.29 -1.17
C VAL A 224 11.79 3.72 -1.20
N PHE A 225 12.20 4.45 -2.22
CA PHE A 225 11.76 5.79 -2.57
C PHE A 225 10.81 5.65 -3.75
N PRO A 226 9.49 5.59 -3.50
CA PRO A 226 8.53 5.46 -4.57
C PRO A 226 8.48 6.76 -5.38
N SER A 227 8.47 6.65 -6.70
CA SER A 227 8.22 7.77 -7.60
C SER A 227 7.22 7.32 -8.64
N LEU A 228 6.14 8.09 -8.71
CA LEU A 228 5.05 7.83 -9.66
C LEU A 228 5.59 7.93 -11.09
N ASP A 229 6.37 8.96 -11.42
CA ASP A 229 6.75 9.30 -12.80
C ASP A 229 8.05 8.65 -13.28
N ARG A 230 8.99 8.39 -12.37
CA ARG A 230 10.32 7.90 -12.70
C ARG A 230 10.58 6.48 -12.25
N GLY A 231 9.61 5.79 -11.65
CA GLY A 231 9.79 4.45 -11.11
C GLY A 231 10.44 4.43 -9.72
N ASP A 232 10.31 3.32 -9.03
CA ASP A 232 10.75 3.19 -7.64
C ASP A 232 12.27 3.00 -7.58
N VAL A 233 12.94 3.79 -6.74
CA VAL A 233 14.36 3.62 -6.43
C VAL A 233 14.49 3.02 -5.04
N GLY A 234 15.16 1.88 -4.92
CA GLY A 234 15.47 1.26 -3.64
C GLY A 234 16.95 1.29 -3.34
N ILE A 235 17.28 1.51 -2.07
CA ILE A 235 18.65 1.44 -1.56
C ILE A 235 18.68 0.39 -0.47
N ARG A 236 19.69 -0.48 -0.53
CA ARG A 236 19.90 -1.60 0.38
C ARG A 236 21.30 -1.54 0.96
N ALA A 237 21.43 -1.83 2.25
CA ALA A 237 22.73 -1.99 2.90
C ALA A 237 22.69 -3.19 3.84
N SER A 238 23.84 -3.82 4.08
CA SER A 238 23.98 -4.85 5.10
C SER A 238 25.38 -4.97 5.65
N LEU A 239 25.45 -5.47 6.88
CA LEU A 239 26.66 -5.81 7.60
C LEU A 239 26.56 -7.27 8.04
N GLY A 240 27.62 -8.05 7.81
CA GLY A 240 27.72 -9.45 8.22
C GLY A 240 29.00 -9.71 8.99
N ALA A 241 28.92 -10.53 10.03
CA ALA A 241 30.06 -10.99 10.82
C ALA A 241 29.82 -12.44 11.31
N GLY A 242 30.88 -13.23 11.44
CA GLY A 242 30.78 -14.64 11.83
C GLY A 242 32.13 -15.31 12.01
N ASP A 243 32.08 -16.64 12.08
CA ASP A 243 33.24 -17.50 12.19
C ASP A 243 34.10 -17.48 10.89
N ARG A 244 35.32 -18.03 10.97
CA ARG A 244 36.28 -18.12 9.84
C ARG A 244 36.57 -16.77 9.17
N ASP A 245 36.71 -15.74 10.00
CA ASP A 245 36.93 -14.34 9.57
C ASP A 245 35.84 -13.82 8.61
N PHE A 246 34.63 -14.40 8.65
CA PHE A 246 33.51 -13.87 7.89
C PHE A 246 33.20 -12.46 8.37
N ARG A 247 33.49 -11.47 7.53
CA ARG A 247 33.12 -10.07 7.70
C ARG A 247 32.77 -9.51 6.33
N GLN A 248 31.58 -8.94 6.17
CA GLN A 248 31.09 -8.49 4.87
C GLN A 248 30.30 -7.19 4.99
N VAL A 249 30.55 -6.27 4.06
CA VAL A 249 29.69 -5.09 3.82
C VAL A 249 29.05 -5.25 2.46
N THR A 250 27.76 -4.92 2.34
CA THR A 250 27.07 -4.92 1.05
C THR A 250 26.27 -3.63 0.90
N ALA A 251 26.30 -3.07 -0.31
CA ALA A 251 25.41 -2.02 -0.76
C ALA A 251 24.63 -2.51 -1.98
N GLY A 252 23.43 -1.99 -2.20
CA GLY A 252 22.65 -2.34 -3.37
C GLY A 252 21.72 -1.22 -3.78
N LEU A 253 21.47 -1.13 -5.07
CA LEU A 253 20.55 -0.20 -5.69
C LEU A 253 19.55 -1.00 -6.51
N SER A 254 18.27 -0.68 -6.38
CA SER A 254 17.20 -1.24 -7.19
C SER A 254 16.46 -0.15 -7.91
N TYR A 255 16.10 -0.40 -9.16
CA TYR A 255 15.29 0.49 -9.95
C TYR A 255 14.16 -0.30 -10.58
N LYS A 256 12.92 0.03 -10.22
CA LYS A 256 11.73 -0.66 -10.71
C LYS A 256 10.86 0.31 -11.50
N ILE A 257 10.60 -0.03 -12.75
CA ILE A 257 9.70 0.72 -13.62
C ILE A 257 8.73 -0.25 -14.31
N ASN A 258 7.43 -0.01 -14.13
CA ASN A 258 6.36 -0.87 -14.64
C ASN A 258 6.55 -2.34 -14.21
N ARG A 259 6.81 -3.22 -15.18
CA ARG A 259 7.01 -4.66 -14.99
C ARG A 259 8.47 -5.07 -14.83
N ILE A 260 9.41 -4.15 -15.05
CA ILE A 260 10.85 -4.45 -15.09
C ILE A 260 11.51 -3.90 -13.82
N GLN A 261 12.38 -4.71 -13.22
CA GLN A 261 13.21 -4.30 -12.11
C GLN A 261 14.67 -4.65 -12.40
N PHE A 262 15.53 -3.66 -12.23
CA PHE A 262 16.98 -3.79 -12.30
C PHE A 262 17.54 -3.72 -10.89
N ASP A 263 18.36 -4.68 -10.50
CA ASP A 263 19.06 -4.65 -9.22
C ASP A 263 20.57 -4.75 -9.46
N TYR A 264 21.31 -3.83 -8.82
CA TYR A 264 22.75 -3.91 -8.71
C TYR A 264 23.12 -4.12 -7.24
N GLY A 265 23.95 -5.14 -6.98
CA GLY A 265 24.47 -5.45 -5.67
C GLY A 265 25.99 -5.42 -5.68
N PHE A 266 26.58 -4.74 -4.70
CA PHE A 266 28.01 -4.71 -4.46
C PHE A 266 28.28 -5.27 -3.06
N SER A 267 29.20 -6.22 -2.94
CA SER A 267 29.60 -6.74 -1.63
C SER A 267 31.11 -6.88 -1.52
N ILE A 268 31.69 -6.44 -0.42
CA ILE A 268 33.12 -6.56 -0.15
C ILE A 268 33.35 -7.45 1.09
N PRO A 269 34.08 -8.57 0.95
CA PRO A 269 34.57 -9.33 2.10
C PRO A 269 35.74 -8.58 2.74
N LEU A 270 35.71 -8.41 4.06
CA LEU A 270 36.74 -7.67 4.80
C LEU A 270 37.73 -8.56 5.56
N GLY A 271 37.35 -9.81 5.87
CA GLY A 271 38.18 -10.71 6.66
C GLY A 271 38.83 -11.86 5.87
N THR A 272 38.22 -12.29 4.76
CA THR A 272 38.67 -13.48 4.01
C THR A 272 39.58 -13.11 2.83
N VAL A 273 39.07 -13.18 1.59
CA VAL A 273 39.84 -12.93 0.37
C VAL A 273 40.19 -11.44 0.29
N ARG A 274 41.49 -11.13 0.25
CA ARG A 274 42.03 -9.76 0.19
C ARG A 274 42.39 -9.38 -1.24
N SER A 275 42.67 -8.10 -1.44
CA SER A 275 43.15 -7.54 -2.72
C SER A 275 42.20 -7.75 -3.91
N THR A 276 40.89 -7.85 -3.64
CA THR A 276 39.86 -7.89 -4.68
C THR A 276 39.10 -6.56 -4.72
N VAL A 277 38.48 -6.27 -5.86
CA VAL A 277 37.56 -5.14 -6.04
C VAL A 277 36.18 -5.44 -5.40
N GLY A 278 35.98 -6.69 -4.94
CA GLY A 278 34.75 -7.17 -4.33
C GLY A 278 33.90 -8.01 -5.29
N ASN A 279 32.66 -8.27 -4.90
CA ASN A 279 31.68 -8.98 -5.70
C ASN A 279 30.68 -7.99 -6.29
N HIS A 280 30.37 -8.17 -7.56
CA HIS A 280 29.41 -7.36 -8.30
C HIS A 280 28.29 -8.26 -8.82
N ARG A 281 27.05 -7.89 -8.57
CA ARG A 281 25.87 -8.65 -8.99
C ARG A 281 24.91 -7.76 -9.75
N LEU A 282 24.50 -8.23 -10.92
CA LEU A 282 23.44 -7.63 -11.73
C LEU A 282 22.26 -8.58 -11.77
N ALA A 283 21.05 -8.07 -11.56
CA ALA A 283 19.83 -8.84 -11.72
C ALA A 283 18.79 -8.05 -12.52
N LEU A 284 18.03 -8.78 -13.32
CA LEU A 284 16.89 -8.32 -14.07
C LEU A 284 15.69 -9.18 -13.69
N ALA A 285 14.62 -8.55 -13.25
CA ALA A 285 13.35 -9.22 -12.98
C ALA A 285 12.25 -8.68 -13.89
N TYR A 286 11.46 -9.61 -14.44
CA TYR A 286 10.27 -9.31 -15.21
C TYR A 286 9.04 -9.86 -14.49
N HIS A 287 8.03 -9.02 -14.34
CA HIS A 287 6.79 -9.38 -13.69
C HIS A 287 5.68 -9.56 -14.72
N PHE A 288 5.13 -10.77 -14.82
CA PHE A 288 4.09 -11.12 -15.79
C PHE A 288 2.69 -10.90 -15.21
N GLY A 289 1.70 -10.82 -16.10
CA GLY A 289 0.29 -10.66 -15.75
C GLY A 289 -0.13 -9.22 -15.50
N SER A 290 -1.30 -9.05 -14.90
CA SER A 290 -1.82 -7.73 -14.52
C SER A 290 -0.96 -7.08 -13.42
N LEU A 291 -1.05 -5.75 -13.34
CA LEU A 291 -0.50 -5.00 -12.22
C LEU A 291 -1.17 -5.49 -10.93
N THR A 292 -0.40 -5.58 -9.85
CA THR A 292 -0.96 -5.85 -8.51
C THR A 292 -1.89 -4.70 -8.10
N SER A 293 -2.81 -4.88 -7.15
CA SER A 293 -3.73 -3.81 -6.74
C SER A 293 -3.01 -2.53 -6.30
N GLY A 294 -1.85 -2.65 -5.64
CA GLY A 294 -1.03 -1.49 -5.27
C GLY A 294 -0.38 -0.79 -6.47
N GLU A 295 0.09 -1.55 -7.46
CA GLU A 295 0.65 -0.98 -8.70
C GLU A 295 -0.43 -0.38 -9.61
N GLN A 296 -1.64 -0.95 -9.63
CA GLN A 296 -2.78 -0.37 -10.34
C GLN A 296 -3.14 1.00 -9.75
N TYR A 297 -3.20 1.10 -8.43
CA TYR A 297 -3.44 2.36 -7.74
C TYR A 297 -2.33 3.39 -8.01
N ALA A 298 -1.06 2.97 -7.97
CA ALA A 298 0.06 3.85 -8.30
C ALA A 298 0.04 4.30 -9.77
N ALA A 299 -0.30 3.41 -10.71
CA ALA A 299 -0.45 3.75 -12.13
C ALA A 299 -1.60 4.74 -12.36
N GLN A 300 -2.74 4.54 -11.70
CA GLN A 300 -3.88 5.47 -11.74
C GLN A 300 -3.47 6.86 -11.22
N LEU A 301 -2.79 6.92 -10.07
CA LEU A 301 -2.28 8.18 -9.51
C LEU A 301 -1.25 8.85 -10.42
N LEU A 302 -0.41 8.08 -11.12
CA LEU A 302 0.56 8.62 -12.06
C LEU A 302 -0.13 9.20 -13.29
N ASP A 303 -1.09 8.50 -13.87
CA ASP A 303 -1.84 8.98 -15.02
C ASP A 303 -2.61 10.26 -14.66
N GLU A 304 -3.21 10.29 -13.46
CA GLU A 304 -3.82 11.50 -12.91
C GLU A 304 -2.81 12.65 -12.76
N TYR A 305 -1.60 12.38 -12.24
CA TYR A 305 -0.53 13.38 -12.10
C TYR A 305 0.00 13.91 -13.44
N LYS A 306 0.19 13.04 -14.44
CA LYS A 306 0.63 13.43 -15.79
C LYS A 306 -0.41 14.31 -16.47
N GLN A 307 -1.69 13.94 -16.35
CA GLN A 307 -2.78 14.68 -16.96
C GLN A 307 -3.00 16.04 -16.27
N LEU A 308 -2.81 16.14 -14.96
CA LEU A 308 -2.76 17.42 -14.22
C LEU A 308 -1.58 18.32 -14.64
N ARG A 309 -0.46 17.73 -15.04
CA ARG A 309 0.74 18.47 -15.49
C ARG A 309 0.62 18.94 -16.94
N GLU A 310 -0.01 18.16 -17.81
CA GLU A 310 -0.20 18.47 -19.24
C GLU A 310 -1.45 19.31 -19.51
N SER A 311 -2.40 19.34 -18.58
CA SER A 311 -3.61 20.17 -18.66
C SER A 311 -3.97 20.67 -17.26
N PRO A 312 -3.66 21.93 -16.92
CA PRO A 312 -4.01 22.53 -15.63
C PRO A 312 -5.52 22.50 -15.31
N ASP A 313 -6.34 22.31 -16.34
CA ASP A 313 -7.81 22.16 -16.26
C ASP A 313 -8.28 20.70 -16.18
N TYR A 314 -7.38 19.72 -15.98
CA TYR A 314 -7.75 18.31 -15.85
C TYR A 314 -8.53 18.05 -14.56
N SER A 315 -9.85 17.90 -14.70
CA SER A 315 -10.75 17.48 -13.63
C SER A 315 -10.59 15.97 -13.38
N ASP A 316 -10.33 15.58 -12.11
CA ASP A 316 -10.23 14.20 -11.56
C ASP A 316 -11.03 13.14 -12.35
N SER A 317 -10.47 11.95 -12.54
CA SER A 317 -11.14 10.79 -13.17
C SER A 317 -12.44 10.34 -12.48
N ARG A 318 -12.74 10.89 -11.28
CA ARG A 318 -14.02 10.76 -10.56
C ARG A 318 -15.05 11.84 -10.93
N ASN A 319 -14.62 12.94 -11.55
CA ASN A 319 -15.51 14.03 -11.94
C ASN A 319 -16.37 13.63 -13.13
N THR A 320 -17.67 13.88 -12.99
CA THR A 320 -18.64 13.82 -14.07
C THR A 320 -18.63 15.13 -14.86
N LEU A 321 -18.91 15.08 -16.16
CA LEU A 321 -19.09 16.31 -16.93
C LEU A 321 -20.19 17.13 -16.26
N SER A 322 -19.89 18.39 -15.96
CA SER A 322 -20.85 19.25 -15.28
C SER A 322 -22.13 19.35 -16.10
N LEU A 323 -23.26 19.00 -15.48
CA LEU A 323 -24.58 19.20 -16.11
C LEU A 323 -24.83 20.68 -16.45
N ASN A 324 -24.07 21.61 -15.87
CA ASN A 324 -24.15 23.04 -16.20
C ASN A 324 -23.41 23.41 -17.50
N ASP A 325 -22.73 22.47 -18.16
CA ASP A 325 -22.14 22.70 -19.49
C ASP A 325 -23.24 23.13 -20.48
N PRO A 326 -23.07 24.25 -21.22
CA PRO A 326 -24.03 24.72 -22.21
C PRO A 326 -24.43 23.66 -23.24
N ARG A 327 -23.52 22.75 -23.58
CA ARG A 327 -23.75 21.65 -24.55
C ARG A 327 -24.70 20.59 -24.01
N LEU A 328 -24.83 20.48 -22.68
CA LEU A 328 -25.73 19.56 -21.98
C LEU A 328 -27.05 20.19 -21.54
N LYS A 329 -27.41 21.38 -22.03
CA LYS A 329 -28.63 22.09 -21.61
C LYS A 329 -29.90 21.23 -21.67
N GLU A 330 -30.06 20.44 -22.73
CA GLU A 330 -31.18 19.50 -22.89
C GLU A 330 -31.11 18.32 -21.90
N VAL A 331 -29.94 17.71 -21.75
CA VAL A 331 -29.71 16.61 -20.79
C VAL A 331 -30.00 17.09 -19.36
N LYS A 332 -29.55 18.29 -19.00
CA LYS A 332 -29.84 18.92 -17.70
C LYS A 332 -31.33 19.17 -17.50
N ALA A 333 -32.06 19.62 -18.51
CA ALA A 333 -33.50 19.83 -18.42
C ALA A 333 -34.23 18.51 -18.11
N LEU A 334 -33.87 17.43 -18.80
CA LEU A 334 -34.44 16.09 -18.60
C LEU A 334 -34.06 15.51 -17.23
N VAL A 335 -32.80 15.65 -16.80
CA VAL A 335 -32.37 15.27 -15.44
C VAL A 335 -33.13 16.04 -14.37
N ASN A 336 -33.39 17.34 -14.57
CA ASN A 336 -34.16 18.16 -13.62
C ASN A 336 -35.65 17.81 -13.58
N GLN A 337 -36.18 17.25 -14.67
CA GLN A 337 -37.52 16.66 -14.76
C GLN A 337 -37.56 15.21 -14.25
N GLU A 338 -36.38 14.62 -13.94
CA GLU A 338 -36.20 13.23 -13.52
C GLU A 338 -36.70 12.20 -14.54
N ASP A 339 -36.62 12.57 -15.83
CA ASP A 339 -36.73 11.64 -16.96
C ASP A 339 -35.33 11.17 -17.36
N PHE A 340 -34.82 10.20 -16.60
CA PHE A 340 -33.44 9.71 -16.74
C PHE A 340 -33.26 8.84 -17.99
N TYR A 341 -34.31 8.16 -18.45
CA TYR A 341 -34.29 7.40 -19.69
C TYR A 341 -34.09 8.33 -20.90
N ALA A 342 -34.90 9.38 -21.02
CA ALA A 342 -34.73 10.37 -22.08
C ALA A 342 -33.38 11.08 -21.96
N ALA A 343 -32.97 11.47 -20.75
CA ALA A 343 -31.69 12.13 -20.52
C ALA A 343 -30.50 11.26 -20.96
N ASN A 344 -30.51 9.96 -20.64
CA ASN A 344 -29.47 9.02 -21.03
C ASN A 344 -29.40 8.86 -22.55
N ARG A 345 -30.56 8.71 -23.21
CA ARG A 345 -30.64 8.62 -24.67
C ARG A 345 -30.06 9.87 -25.33
N THR A 346 -30.50 11.07 -24.92
CA THR A 346 -30.00 12.34 -25.45
C THR A 346 -28.50 12.52 -25.22
N LEU A 347 -27.98 12.07 -24.06
CA LEU A 347 -26.55 12.11 -23.79
C LEU A 347 -25.76 11.17 -24.73
N MET A 348 -26.27 9.97 -24.99
CA MET A 348 -25.64 9.00 -25.90
C MET A 348 -25.65 9.49 -27.35
N ASP A 349 -26.74 10.12 -27.81
CA ASP A 349 -26.83 10.69 -29.15
C ASP A 349 -25.77 11.81 -29.35
N LYS A 350 -25.50 12.61 -28.31
CA LYS A 350 -24.47 13.67 -28.32
C LYS A 350 -23.07 13.18 -27.96
N ALA A 351 -22.90 11.92 -27.55
CA ALA A 351 -21.63 11.44 -27.00
C ALA A 351 -20.51 11.48 -28.05
N ASN A 352 -20.81 11.19 -29.32
CA ASN A 352 -19.82 11.22 -30.40
C ASN A 352 -19.21 12.62 -30.60
N ASP A 353 -19.98 13.69 -30.34
CA ASP A 353 -19.53 15.08 -30.49
C ASP A 353 -18.81 15.61 -29.23
N LEU A 354 -18.95 14.91 -28.09
CA LEU A 354 -18.41 15.30 -26.78
C LEU A 354 -17.17 14.49 -26.36
N LEU A 355 -16.88 13.39 -27.05
CA LEU A 355 -15.69 12.54 -26.84
C LEU A 355 -14.42 13.21 -27.43
N PRO A 356 -13.22 12.97 -26.87
CA PRO A 356 -12.85 11.88 -25.95
C PRO A 356 -12.73 12.31 -24.47
N ASN A 357 -13.70 13.04 -23.94
CA ASN A 357 -13.68 13.49 -22.54
C ASN A 357 -14.13 12.38 -21.57
N ALA A 358 -13.24 11.91 -20.67
CA ALA A 358 -13.54 10.88 -19.66
C ALA A 358 -14.71 11.24 -18.73
N SER A 359 -14.92 12.53 -18.47
CA SER A 359 -16.04 13.02 -17.66
C SER A 359 -17.41 12.80 -18.33
N VAL A 360 -17.47 12.76 -19.67
CA VAL A 360 -18.67 12.40 -20.45
C VAL A 360 -18.97 10.92 -20.29
N ILE A 361 -17.95 10.06 -20.35
CA ILE A 361 -18.08 8.61 -20.16
C ILE A 361 -18.59 8.31 -18.74
N ASN A 362 -18.07 9.01 -17.73
CA ASN A 362 -18.51 8.85 -16.35
C ASN A 362 -19.96 9.32 -16.14
N LEU A 363 -20.33 10.48 -16.70
CA LEU A 363 -21.72 10.94 -16.66
C LEU A 363 -22.65 9.95 -17.36
N ALA A 364 -22.24 9.41 -18.52
CA ALA A 364 -23.00 8.43 -19.29
C ALA A 364 -23.20 7.11 -18.51
N LYS A 365 -22.16 6.60 -17.84
CA LYS A 365 -22.27 5.42 -16.97
C LYS A 365 -23.23 5.65 -15.80
N ARG A 366 -23.09 6.78 -15.10
CA ARG A 366 -23.91 7.12 -13.93
C ARG A 366 -25.37 7.35 -14.34
N LEU A 367 -25.60 8.08 -15.43
CA LEU A 367 -26.92 8.34 -15.96
C LEU A 367 -27.58 7.06 -16.52
N GLY A 368 -26.82 6.20 -17.18
CA GLY A 368 -27.27 4.88 -17.61
C GLY A 368 -27.66 3.97 -16.45
N LEU A 369 -26.87 3.95 -15.37
CA LEU A 369 -27.23 3.23 -14.15
C LEU A 369 -28.52 3.78 -13.54
N THR A 370 -28.62 5.09 -13.37
CA THR A 370 -29.82 5.74 -12.84
C THR A 370 -31.05 5.42 -13.68
N ALA A 371 -30.95 5.52 -15.02
CA ALA A 371 -32.04 5.23 -15.94
C ALA A 371 -32.50 3.76 -15.89
N ALA A 372 -31.60 2.82 -15.58
CA ALA A 372 -31.94 1.40 -15.49
C ALA A 372 -32.80 1.08 -14.24
N PHE A 373 -32.56 1.77 -13.12
CA PHE A 373 -33.33 1.58 -11.89
C PHE A 373 -34.55 2.51 -11.79
N TYR A 374 -34.40 3.73 -12.29
CA TYR A 374 -35.41 4.79 -12.25
C TYR A 374 -35.53 5.44 -13.62
N PRO A 375 -36.31 4.85 -14.56
CA PRO A 375 -36.44 5.40 -15.90
C PRO A 375 -37.08 6.80 -15.93
N SER A 376 -38.12 7.00 -15.14
CA SER A 376 -38.82 8.28 -14.97
C SER A 376 -39.43 8.38 -13.57
N ARG A 377 -39.21 9.52 -12.90
CA ARG A 377 -39.76 9.82 -11.57
C ARG A 377 -40.25 11.28 -11.49
N PRO A 378 -41.46 11.59 -11.99
CA PRO A 378 -41.95 12.97 -11.97
C PRO A 378 -42.00 13.53 -10.55
N LYS A 379 -41.73 14.83 -10.39
CA LYS A 379 -41.70 15.49 -9.07
C LYS A 379 -43.02 15.36 -8.32
N GLU A 380 -44.12 15.32 -9.06
CA GLU A 380 -45.49 15.18 -8.58
C GLU A 380 -45.75 13.80 -7.95
N ALA A 381 -44.91 12.80 -8.24
CA ALA A 381 -45.02 11.47 -7.67
C ALA A 381 -44.37 11.34 -6.28
N ARG A 382 -43.65 12.36 -5.79
CA ARG A 382 -43.03 12.34 -4.45
C ARG A 382 -44.10 12.51 -3.38
N ARG A 383 -44.16 11.57 -2.44
CA ARG A 383 -45.18 11.57 -1.37
C ARG A 383 -44.56 11.62 0.02
N THR A 384 -43.28 11.26 0.14
CA THR A 384 -42.60 11.11 1.43
C THR A 384 -41.27 11.89 1.45
N PRO A 385 -40.77 12.28 2.65
CA PRO A 385 -39.42 12.82 2.78
C PRO A 385 -38.34 11.88 2.21
N ALA A 386 -38.54 10.57 2.31
CA ALA A 386 -37.65 9.58 1.71
C ALA A 386 -37.59 9.68 0.18
N ASP A 387 -38.70 10.00 -0.49
CA ASP A 387 -38.72 10.24 -1.95
C ASP A 387 -37.89 11.45 -2.34
N GLU A 388 -37.94 12.52 -1.54
CA GLU A 388 -37.13 13.72 -1.74
C GLU A 388 -35.64 13.43 -1.58
N MET A 389 -35.28 12.64 -0.56
CA MET A 389 -33.90 12.25 -0.30
C MET A 389 -33.36 11.32 -1.39
N LEU A 390 -34.17 10.38 -1.88
CA LEU A 390 -33.82 9.55 -3.03
C LEU A 390 -33.54 10.42 -4.27
N SER A 391 -34.43 11.35 -4.59
CA SER A 391 -34.24 12.28 -5.71
C SER A 391 -32.99 13.15 -5.53
N ALA A 392 -32.78 13.71 -4.33
CA ALA A 392 -31.58 14.49 -4.03
C ALA A 392 -30.30 13.63 -4.12
N GLY A 393 -30.35 12.38 -3.66
CA GLY A 393 -29.25 11.42 -3.73
C GLY A 393 -28.86 11.10 -5.18
N ILE A 394 -29.83 10.79 -6.03
CA ILE A 394 -29.62 10.57 -7.48
C ILE A 394 -29.01 11.81 -8.13
N GLN A 395 -29.54 13.00 -7.82
CA GLN A 395 -29.05 14.26 -8.36
C GLN A 395 -27.60 14.57 -7.96
N ASN A 396 -27.20 14.25 -6.73
CA ASN A 396 -25.81 14.37 -6.28
C ASN A 396 -24.92 13.30 -6.94
N TYR A 397 -25.42 12.07 -7.10
CA TYR A 397 -24.71 10.99 -7.79
C TYR A 397 -24.40 11.33 -9.24
N LEU A 398 -25.34 11.93 -9.97
CA LEU A 398 -25.12 12.37 -11.35
C LEU A 398 -24.14 13.54 -11.48
N ARG A 399 -23.97 14.35 -10.43
CA ARG A 399 -23.04 15.48 -10.38
C ARG A 399 -21.65 15.11 -9.83
N GLY A 400 -21.44 13.85 -9.44
CA GLY A 400 -20.19 13.37 -8.86
C GLY A 400 -19.99 13.71 -7.38
N TYR A 401 -21.02 14.20 -6.68
CA TYR A 401 -20.96 14.46 -5.23
C TYR A 401 -21.24 13.16 -4.46
N ASP A 402 -20.33 12.20 -4.57
CA ASP A 402 -20.54 10.79 -4.21
C ASP A 402 -20.80 10.57 -2.72
N ALA A 403 -20.04 11.23 -1.84
CA ALA A 403 -20.23 11.11 -0.39
C ALA A 403 -21.63 11.59 0.01
N LYS A 404 -22.03 12.77 -0.47
CA LYS A 404 -23.37 13.32 -0.23
C LYS A 404 -24.47 12.46 -0.84
N ALA A 405 -24.26 11.92 -2.04
CA ALA A 405 -25.20 11.03 -2.70
C ALA A 405 -25.45 9.77 -1.87
N ILE A 406 -24.40 9.11 -1.40
CA ILE A 406 -24.53 7.89 -0.58
C ILE A 406 -25.23 8.18 0.74
N LYS A 407 -24.89 9.28 1.43
CA LYS A 407 -25.60 9.67 2.66
C LYS A 407 -27.11 9.80 2.42
N LEU A 408 -27.51 10.54 1.38
CA LEU A 408 -28.92 10.76 1.03
C LEU A 408 -29.65 9.48 0.62
N LEU A 409 -29.01 8.62 -0.17
CA LEU A 409 -29.59 7.34 -0.61
C LEU A 409 -29.71 6.35 0.55
N THR A 410 -28.74 6.35 1.48
CA THR A 410 -28.77 5.54 2.69
C THR A 410 -29.91 5.96 3.60
N TYR A 411 -30.11 7.27 3.76
CA TYR A 411 -31.24 7.81 4.50
C TYR A 411 -32.58 7.37 3.87
N ALA A 412 -32.73 7.55 2.55
CA ALA A 412 -33.93 7.10 1.85
C ALA A 412 -34.18 5.59 2.00
N GLN A 413 -33.12 4.78 1.99
CA GLN A 413 -33.20 3.33 2.16
C GLN A 413 -33.57 2.94 3.59
N ALA A 414 -33.06 3.66 4.59
CA ALA A 414 -33.36 3.41 5.99
C ALA A 414 -34.82 3.70 6.35
N GLU A 415 -35.42 4.72 5.73
CA GLU A 415 -36.84 5.05 5.89
C GLU A 415 -37.77 4.11 5.10
N ASN A 416 -37.27 3.47 4.04
CA ASN A 416 -38.02 2.51 3.23
C ASN A 416 -37.26 1.18 3.05
N GLN A 417 -37.01 0.48 4.16
CA GLN A 417 -36.18 -0.74 4.19
C GLN A 417 -36.70 -1.90 3.32
N ARG A 418 -37.98 -1.86 2.91
CA ARG A 418 -38.60 -2.87 2.03
C ARG A 418 -38.43 -2.59 0.54
N ASP A 419 -37.92 -1.41 0.17
CA ASP A 419 -37.67 -1.06 -1.22
C ASP A 419 -36.42 -1.77 -1.75
N THR A 420 -36.64 -2.91 -2.41
CA THR A 420 -35.57 -3.69 -3.02
C THR A 420 -34.90 -2.97 -4.19
N ALA A 421 -35.63 -2.11 -4.91
CA ALA A 421 -35.06 -1.36 -6.04
C ALA A 421 -34.05 -0.33 -5.53
N LEU A 422 -34.38 0.38 -4.45
CA LEU A 422 -33.48 1.31 -3.79
C LEU A 422 -32.27 0.62 -3.16
N SER A 423 -32.46 -0.53 -2.51
CA SER A 423 -31.34 -1.30 -1.97
C SER A 423 -30.37 -1.72 -3.08
N ASN A 424 -30.88 -2.27 -4.19
CA ASN A 424 -30.07 -2.71 -5.32
C ASN A 424 -29.41 -1.53 -6.05
N PHE A 425 -30.09 -0.38 -6.13
CA PHE A 425 -29.50 0.84 -6.69
C PHE A 425 -28.35 1.34 -5.82
N LEU A 426 -28.54 1.40 -4.50
CA LEU A 426 -27.49 1.77 -3.56
C LEU A 426 -26.28 0.83 -3.65
N ASP A 427 -26.49 -0.49 -3.76
CA ASP A 427 -25.42 -1.47 -3.98
C ASP A 427 -24.57 -1.13 -5.22
N LYS A 428 -25.24 -0.74 -6.32
CA LYS A 428 -24.56 -0.37 -7.57
C LYS A 428 -23.87 0.98 -7.50
N VAL A 429 -24.43 1.93 -6.74
CA VAL A 429 -23.77 3.22 -6.46
C VAL A 429 -22.51 3.00 -5.61
N GLU A 430 -22.55 2.15 -4.59
CA GLU A 430 -21.35 1.78 -3.82
C GLU A 430 -20.28 1.10 -4.70
N GLU A 431 -20.68 0.20 -5.60
CA GLU A 431 -19.77 -0.46 -6.53
C GLU A 431 -19.09 0.55 -7.47
N THR A 432 -19.86 1.52 -7.98
CA THR A 432 -19.39 2.51 -8.95
C THR A 432 -18.52 3.61 -8.32
N THR A 433 -18.82 3.99 -7.08
CA THR A 433 -18.12 5.08 -6.36
C THR A 433 -17.01 4.57 -5.43
N HIS A 434 -16.99 3.26 -5.14
CA HIS A 434 -16.12 2.62 -4.15
C HIS A 434 -16.26 3.16 -2.72
N LEU A 435 -17.36 3.86 -2.44
CA LEU A 435 -17.72 4.34 -1.11
C LEU A 435 -18.78 3.41 -0.52
N LYS A 436 -18.68 3.13 0.78
CA LYS A 436 -19.61 2.25 1.50
C LYS A 436 -20.68 3.06 2.23
N ALA A 437 -21.93 2.64 2.12
CA ALA A 437 -23.03 3.22 2.86
C ALA A 437 -23.02 2.76 4.32
N ASP A 438 -23.34 3.67 5.23
CA ASP A 438 -23.55 3.39 6.65
C ASP A 438 -24.99 2.91 6.88
N ARG A 439 -25.27 1.67 6.49
CA ARG A 439 -26.65 1.13 6.43
C ARG A 439 -27.21 0.85 7.82
N VAL A 440 -28.49 1.15 7.97
CA VAL A 440 -29.28 0.73 9.14
C VAL A 440 -29.58 -0.77 9.00
N PRO A 441 -29.26 -1.60 10.02
CA PRO A 441 -29.59 -3.01 9.99
C PRO A 441 -31.10 -3.24 9.81
N ALA A 442 -31.49 -4.24 9.02
CA ALA A 442 -32.91 -4.57 8.80
C ALA A 442 -33.67 -4.97 10.09
N SER A 443 -32.94 -5.37 11.13
CA SER A 443 -33.49 -5.63 12.47
C SER A 443 -33.83 -4.36 13.25
N PHE A 444 -33.39 -3.19 12.78
CA PHE A 444 -33.57 -1.90 13.43
C PHE A 444 -34.67 -1.09 12.76
N ASN A 445 -35.80 -0.95 13.43
CA ASN A 445 -37.05 -0.39 12.89
C ASN A 445 -37.39 1.02 13.37
N ARG A 446 -36.48 1.70 14.08
CA ARG A 446 -36.70 3.04 14.66
C ARG A 446 -36.21 4.20 13.78
N GLY A 447 -35.83 3.92 12.53
CA GLY A 447 -35.39 4.92 11.56
C GLY A 447 -33.90 5.26 11.62
N TYR A 448 -33.42 6.07 10.68
CA TYR A 448 -31.99 6.40 10.55
C TYR A 448 -31.46 7.23 11.72
N VAL A 449 -32.20 8.27 12.12
CA VAL A 449 -31.77 9.20 13.18
C VAL A 449 -31.57 8.48 14.51
N GLU A 450 -32.52 7.62 14.89
CA GLU A 450 -32.43 6.86 16.14
C GLU A 450 -31.26 5.85 16.11
N TYR A 451 -31.00 5.25 14.95
CA TYR A 451 -29.85 4.37 14.77
C TYR A 451 -28.53 5.14 14.96
N GLN A 452 -28.41 6.32 14.36
CA GLN A 452 -27.23 7.18 14.51
C GLN A 452 -27.02 7.64 15.96
N PHE A 453 -28.10 7.92 16.70
CA PHE A 453 -28.00 8.19 18.14
C PHE A 453 -27.50 6.98 18.94
N GLN A 454 -28.03 5.79 18.68
CA GLN A 454 -27.59 4.57 19.36
C GLN A 454 -26.11 4.27 19.08
N GLU A 455 -25.67 4.41 17.83
CA GLU A 455 -24.26 4.24 17.44
C GLU A 455 -23.38 5.30 18.09
N SER A 456 -23.80 6.57 18.08
CA SER A 456 -23.08 7.65 18.75
C SER A 456 -22.92 7.38 20.25
N ASP A 457 -23.97 6.91 20.93
CA ASP A 457 -23.95 6.63 22.36
C ASP A 457 -23.06 5.44 22.70
N ALA A 458 -23.06 4.40 21.86
CA ALA A 458 -22.13 3.27 22.00
C ALA A 458 -20.67 3.70 21.83
N LEU A 459 -20.38 4.56 20.84
CA LEU A 459 -19.05 5.13 20.61
C LEU A 459 -18.62 6.06 21.74
N TYR A 460 -19.55 6.85 22.27
CA TYR A 460 -19.32 7.71 23.43
C TYR A 460 -18.96 6.91 24.68
N ALA A 461 -19.70 5.84 24.98
CA ALA A 461 -19.40 4.93 26.09
C ALA A 461 -18.04 4.24 25.93
N ALA A 462 -17.65 3.94 24.68
CA ALA A 462 -16.34 3.41 24.33
C ALA A 462 -15.20 4.47 24.32
N LYS A 463 -15.48 5.72 24.72
CA LYS A 463 -14.55 6.87 24.70
C LYS A 463 -14.02 7.25 23.31
N LYS A 464 -14.72 6.85 22.25
CA LYS A 464 -14.40 7.18 20.85
C LYS A 464 -15.15 8.44 20.41
N TYR A 465 -14.82 9.57 21.03
CA TYR A 465 -15.62 10.80 20.88
C TYR A 465 -15.57 11.42 19.47
N ASN A 466 -14.48 11.25 18.71
CA ASN A 466 -14.40 11.73 17.33
C ASN A 466 -15.35 10.95 16.40
N ASP A 467 -15.44 9.63 16.56
CA ASP A 467 -16.35 8.80 15.79
C ASP A 467 -17.80 9.09 16.19
N ALA A 468 -18.06 9.28 17.49
CA ALA A 468 -19.37 9.69 17.99
C ALA A 468 -19.80 11.06 17.44
N LEU A 469 -18.88 12.01 17.28
CA LEU A 469 -19.13 13.30 16.63
C LEU A 469 -19.52 13.15 15.16
N ALA A 470 -18.88 12.24 14.42
CA ALA A 470 -19.22 12.00 13.02
C ALA A 470 -20.69 11.52 12.88
N LYS A 471 -21.12 10.59 13.73
CA LYS A 471 -22.51 10.09 13.75
C LYS A 471 -23.52 11.19 14.09
N LEU A 472 -23.17 12.09 15.02
CA LEU A 472 -24.04 13.23 15.37
C LEU A 472 -24.06 14.30 14.27
N GLN A 473 -22.94 14.51 13.59
CA GLN A 473 -22.88 15.40 12.43
C GLN A 473 -23.75 14.86 11.30
N ASP A 474 -23.76 13.54 11.06
CA ASP A 474 -24.67 12.94 10.08
C ASP A 474 -26.14 13.22 10.40
N ILE A 475 -26.54 13.25 11.69
CA ILE A 475 -27.90 13.67 12.08
C ILE A 475 -28.14 15.13 11.72
N LEU A 476 -27.21 16.03 12.07
CA LEU A 476 -27.35 17.47 11.81
C LEU A 476 -27.27 17.86 10.32
N ASP A 477 -26.64 17.02 9.49
CA ASP A 477 -26.64 17.20 8.04
C ASP A 477 -28.07 17.08 7.46
N PHE A 478 -28.97 16.35 8.13
CA PHE A 478 -30.37 16.15 7.70
C PHE A 478 -31.38 16.94 8.55
N ASP A 479 -31.16 17.00 9.86
CA ASP A 479 -31.96 17.76 10.83
C ASP A 479 -31.05 18.75 11.57
N PRO A 480 -30.71 19.90 10.95
CA PRO A 480 -29.81 20.90 11.55
C PRO A 480 -30.33 21.50 12.86
N GLU A 481 -31.63 21.35 13.11
CA GLU A 481 -32.33 21.86 14.28
C GLU A 481 -32.43 20.83 15.40
N ASN A 482 -31.87 19.62 15.23
CA ASN A 482 -31.94 18.56 16.21
C ASN A 482 -31.21 18.93 17.53
N ILE A 483 -31.98 19.38 18.51
CA ILE A 483 -31.46 19.86 19.80
C ILE A 483 -30.65 18.78 20.51
N LEU A 484 -31.11 17.52 20.46
CA LEU A 484 -30.44 16.40 21.13
C LEU A 484 -29.06 16.12 20.52
N ALA A 485 -28.93 16.13 19.19
CA ALA A 485 -27.65 15.97 18.53
C ALA A 485 -26.68 17.12 18.86
N ILE A 486 -27.16 18.37 18.87
CA ILE A 486 -26.35 19.53 19.27
C ILE A 486 -25.85 19.39 20.72
N LYS A 487 -26.73 18.98 21.66
CA LYS A 487 -26.37 18.75 23.07
C LYS A 487 -25.28 17.67 23.21
N LYS A 488 -25.45 16.54 22.52
CA LYS A 488 -24.49 15.42 22.53
C LYS A 488 -23.16 15.83 21.87
N MET A 489 -23.18 16.61 20.77
CA MET A 489 -21.95 17.13 20.15
C MET A 489 -21.18 18.06 21.08
N GLY A 490 -21.87 18.91 21.83
CA GLY A 490 -21.24 19.73 22.86
C GLY A 490 -20.55 18.87 23.92
N SER A 491 -21.20 17.79 24.35
CA SER A 491 -20.65 16.83 25.33
C SER A 491 -19.43 16.08 24.81
N CYS A 492 -19.44 15.61 23.56
CA CYS A 492 -18.28 14.98 22.93
C CYS A 492 -17.11 15.96 22.82
N ASN A 493 -17.37 17.20 22.34
CA ASN A 493 -16.34 18.23 22.21
C ASN A 493 -15.73 18.61 23.56
N TYR A 494 -16.53 18.66 24.62
CA TYR A 494 -16.05 18.95 25.96
C TYR A 494 -15.09 17.86 26.45
N LEU A 495 -15.40 16.59 26.24
CA LEU A 495 -14.53 15.46 26.61
C LEU A 495 -13.26 15.37 25.76
N LEU A 496 -13.29 15.90 24.53
CA LEU A 496 -12.11 16.06 23.67
C LEU A 496 -11.22 17.25 24.05
N GLY A 497 -11.66 18.10 25.00
CA GLY A 497 -10.97 19.35 25.35
C GLY A 497 -11.24 20.51 24.41
N ASN A 498 -12.15 20.35 23.44
CA ASN A 498 -12.58 21.40 22.51
C ASN A 498 -13.63 22.31 23.17
N TYR A 499 -13.26 22.95 24.27
CA TYR A 499 -14.20 23.68 25.13
C TYR A 499 -14.90 24.85 24.44
N ALA A 500 -14.26 25.54 23.49
CA ALA A 500 -14.88 26.61 22.71
C ALA A 500 -16.01 26.08 21.79
N LEU A 501 -15.77 24.95 21.12
CA LEU A 501 -16.80 24.29 20.30
C LEU A 501 -17.92 23.69 21.15
N ALA A 502 -17.57 23.11 22.30
CA ALA A 502 -18.55 22.61 23.26
C ALA A 502 -19.49 23.73 23.73
N ARG A 503 -18.91 24.87 24.11
CA ARG A 503 -19.64 26.08 24.50
C ARG A 503 -20.59 26.54 23.39
N ARG A 504 -20.08 26.69 22.16
CA ARG A 504 -20.89 27.12 21.00
C ARG A 504 -22.06 26.16 20.72
N ASN A 505 -21.80 24.85 20.77
CA ASN A 505 -22.86 23.85 20.57
C ASN A 505 -23.93 23.99 21.65
N TRP A 506 -23.55 24.11 22.92
CA TRP A 506 -24.53 24.29 23.99
C TRP A 506 -25.25 25.64 23.96
N GLU A 507 -24.58 26.74 23.59
CA GLU A 507 -25.23 28.04 23.35
C GLU A 507 -26.26 27.94 22.22
N ASN A 508 -25.95 27.18 21.16
CA ASN A 508 -26.90 26.91 20.08
C ASN A 508 -28.10 26.08 20.59
N ALA A 509 -27.85 25.05 21.38
CA ALA A 509 -28.92 24.26 22.01
C ALA A 509 -29.79 25.10 22.95
N VAL A 510 -29.22 26.02 23.74
CA VAL A 510 -29.95 26.92 24.67
C VAL A 510 -30.94 27.82 23.92
N LYS A 511 -30.57 28.29 22.72
CA LYS A 511 -31.46 29.14 21.89
C LYS A 511 -32.70 28.39 21.43
N LYS A 512 -32.58 27.07 21.25
CA LYS A 512 -33.63 26.19 20.71
C LYS A 512 -34.39 25.44 21.80
N GLU A 513 -33.84 25.36 23.01
CA GLU A 513 -34.44 24.66 24.15
C GLU A 513 -35.66 25.40 24.70
N THR A 514 -36.77 24.67 24.81
CA THR A 514 -38.06 25.17 25.30
C THR A 514 -38.31 24.81 26.76
N ASP A 515 -37.68 23.75 27.28
CA ASP A 515 -37.78 23.35 28.69
C ASP A 515 -36.88 24.25 29.59
N PRO A 516 -37.47 25.03 30.52
CA PRO A 516 -36.70 25.88 31.44
C PRO A 516 -35.66 25.13 32.27
N ALA A 517 -35.95 23.89 32.70
CA ALA A 517 -35.05 23.10 33.55
C ALA A 517 -33.81 22.62 32.78
N GLU A 518 -34.02 22.14 31.55
CA GLU A 518 -32.93 21.76 30.64
C GLU A 518 -32.10 22.97 30.20
N LYS A 519 -32.75 24.11 29.97
CA LYS A 519 -32.08 25.37 29.64
C LYS A 519 -31.13 25.82 30.75
N GLU A 520 -31.54 25.71 32.01
CA GLU A 520 -30.69 26.04 33.16
C GLU A 520 -29.47 25.10 33.23
N LYS A 521 -29.64 23.79 32.99
CA LYS A 521 -28.52 22.84 32.94
C LYS A 521 -27.54 23.18 31.83
N LEU A 522 -28.02 23.47 30.63
CA LEU A 522 -27.16 23.86 29.51
C LEU A 522 -26.40 25.15 29.79
N LEU A 523 -27.05 26.16 30.41
CA LEU A 523 -26.39 27.40 30.80
C LEU A 523 -25.25 27.17 31.81
N LYS A 524 -25.42 26.24 32.76
CA LYS A 524 -24.34 25.81 33.66
C LYS A 524 -23.18 25.17 32.89
N MET A 525 -23.47 24.32 31.91
CA MET A 525 -22.47 23.67 31.05
C MET A 525 -21.72 24.69 30.16
N VAL A 526 -22.43 25.69 29.61
CA VAL A 526 -21.85 26.82 28.86
C VAL A 526 -20.89 27.62 29.75
N SER A 527 -21.30 27.95 30.97
CA SER A 527 -20.46 28.68 31.93
C SER A 527 -19.20 27.89 32.29
N ASP A 528 -19.33 26.59 32.55
CA ASP A 528 -18.19 25.73 32.89
C ASP A 528 -17.19 25.56 31.72
N ALA A 529 -17.69 25.34 30.49
CA ALA A 529 -16.84 25.35 29.31
C ALA A 529 -16.13 26.71 29.10
N GLY A 530 -16.82 27.82 29.37
CA GLY A 530 -16.24 29.16 29.29
C GLY A 530 -15.10 29.37 30.29
N LYS A 531 -15.24 28.88 31.53
CA LYS A 531 -14.17 28.93 32.56
C LYS A 531 -12.93 28.12 32.15
N LYS A 532 -13.12 27.02 31.43
CA LYS A 532 -12.03 26.15 30.93
C LYS A 532 -11.38 26.65 29.63
N ALA A 533 -11.94 27.68 29.00
CA ALA A 533 -11.43 28.30 27.77
C ALA A 533 -11.40 29.84 27.84
N PRO A 534 -10.66 30.44 28.80
CA PRO A 534 -10.54 31.90 28.84
C PRO A 534 -9.78 32.38 27.60
N GLY A 535 -10.44 33.17 26.74
CA GLY A 535 -9.80 33.85 25.59
C GLY A 535 -9.82 33.11 24.24
N GLN A 536 -10.54 31.99 24.08
CA GLN A 536 -10.73 31.32 22.78
C GLN A 536 -12.05 31.71 22.08
N GLU A 537 -12.36 33.00 22.01
CA GLU A 537 -13.61 33.48 21.38
C GLU A 537 -13.55 33.55 19.84
N SER A 538 -12.38 33.40 19.22
CA SER A 538 -12.16 33.79 17.82
C SER A 538 -11.64 32.67 16.90
N TRP A 539 -12.18 31.45 17.00
CA TRP A 539 -11.89 30.42 15.99
C TRP A 539 -13.11 30.13 15.11
N GLU A 540 -13.06 30.61 13.87
CA GLU A 540 -13.98 30.24 12.79
C GLU A 540 -13.35 29.15 11.90
N PRO A 541 -14.07 28.08 11.56
CA PRO A 541 -13.64 27.18 10.50
C PRO A 541 -13.85 27.85 9.12
N PRO A 542 -12.91 27.78 8.17
CA PRO A 542 -13.13 28.27 6.81
C PRO A 542 -14.15 27.35 6.13
N GLY A 543 -15.36 27.85 5.86
CA GLY A 543 -16.39 27.06 5.18
C GLY A 543 -17.84 27.53 5.28
N ALA A 544 -18.11 28.74 5.76
CA ALA A 544 -19.46 29.31 5.76
C ALA A 544 -19.53 30.55 4.87
N GLU A 545 -19.26 30.39 3.58
CA GLU A 545 -19.73 31.33 2.56
C GLU A 545 -20.79 30.64 1.68
N THR A 546 -21.94 31.30 1.60
CA THR A 546 -23.02 31.08 0.63
C THR A 546 -22.51 31.06 -0.81
N PRO A 547 -23.15 30.30 -1.73
CA PRO A 547 -22.67 30.13 -3.09
C PRO A 547 -22.82 31.42 -3.90
N ALA A 548 -21.70 32.06 -4.24
CA ALA A 548 -21.65 33.12 -5.25
C ALA A 548 -21.38 32.55 -6.65
N ALA A 549 -21.98 33.21 -7.64
CA ALA A 549 -22.08 32.86 -9.06
C ALA A 549 -20.73 33.05 -9.83
N PRO A 550 -20.67 32.70 -11.15
CA PRO A 550 -19.47 32.19 -11.84
C PRO A 550 -18.36 33.23 -12.14
N PRO A 551 -17.13 32.77 -12.48
CA PRO A 551 -15.96 33.64 -12.55
C PRO A 551 -15.91 34.45 -13.84
N GLY A 552 -15.59 35.74 -13.70
CA GLY A 552 -15.27 36.64 -14.80
C GLY A 552 -14.25 37.71 -14.37
N ALA A 553 -13.20 37.82 -15.20
CA ALA A 553 -12.20 38.90 -15.32
C ALA A 553 -11.10 39.04 -14.24
N GLY A 554 -9.84 38.94 -14.68
CA GLY A 554 -8.62 39.30 -13.93
C GLY A 554 -8.55 40.80 -13.59
N THR A 555 -7.60 41.32 -12.81
CA THR A 555 -6.15 41.07 -12.67
C THR A 555 -5.68 41.65 -11.29
N PRO A 556 -4.41 42.08 -11.07
CA PRO A 556 -3.33 41.27 -10.51
C PRO A 556 -2.79 41.72 -9.13
N ALA A 557 -1.94 40.85 -8.58
CA ALA A 557 -1.10 40.91 -7.38
C ALA A 557 -0.72 42.27 -6.77
N ALA A 558 -0.78 42.33 -5.43
CA ALA A 558 -0.02 43.25 -4.60
C ALA A 558 0.74 42.49 -3.50
N ALA A 559 2.03 42.80 -3.38
CA ALA A 559 3.00 42.17 -2.50
C ALA A 559 2.80 42.52 -1.02
N ALA A 560 3.02 41.56 -0.11
CA ALA A 560 3.17 41.81 1.32
C ALA A 560 4.36 41.05 1.93
N LYS A 561 5.26 41.87 2.47
CA LYS A 561 6.43 41.69 3.36
C LYS A 561 6.68 40.32 4.01
N LYS A 562 7.91 39.81 3.80
CA LYS A 562 8.58 38.79 4.64
C LYS A 562 8.96 39.38 6.00
N THR A 563 8.52 38.76 7.08
CA THR A 563 9.09 38.91 8.43
C THR A 563 10.03 37.75 8.73
N THR A 564 11.23 38.11 9.20
CA THR A 564 12.31 37.20 9.62
C THR A 564 12.06 36.67 11.03
N GLY A 565 12.06 35.34 11.20
CA GLY A 565 12.04 34.68 12.52
C GLY A 565 12.17 33.15 12.47
N GLY A 566 13.35 32.63 12.87
CA GLY A 566 13.47 31.37 13.62
C GLY A 566 13.77 30.07 12.84
N ALA A 567 15.05 29.68 12.74
CA ALA A 567 15.49 28.34 12.29
C ALA A 567 14.93 27.16 13.13
N GLY A 568 14.35 27.44 14.31
CA GLY A 568 13.66 26.46 15.16
C GLY A 568 12.29 26.03 14.60
N ASN A 569 11.53 26.95 14.01
CA ASN A 569 10.19 26.67 13.47
C ASN A 569 10.28 25.85 12.17
N ALA A 570 11.34 26.00 11.38
CA ALA A 570 11.48 25.28 10.10
C ALA A 570 11.54 23.75 10.26
N ARG A 571 12.31 23.25 11.25
CA ARG A 571 12.40 21.81 11.54
C ARG A 571 11.11 21.25 12.14
N GLU A 572 10.42 22.05 12.94
CA GLU A 572 9.13 21.66 13.52
C GLU A 572 8.02 21.64 12.47
N ILE A 573 8.00 22.62 11.57
CA ILE A 573 7.13 22.67 10.40
C ILE A 573 7.36 21.45 9.49
N GLU A 574 8.61 21.11 9.19
CA GLU A 574 8.93 19.95 8.36
C GLU A 574 8.48 18.64 9.02
N LYS A 575 8.69 18.50 10.34
CA LYS A 575 8.22 17.33 11.10
C LYS A 575 6.70 17.22 11.11
N LEU A 576 5.99 18.32 11.34
CA LEU A 576 4.53 18.37 11.30
C LEU A 576 4.00 18.09 9.89
N TYR A 577 4.70 18.55 8.86
CA TYR A 577 4.33 18.32 7.46
C TYR A 577 4.41 16.83 7.10
N GLN A 578 5.50 16.16 7.50
CA GLN A 578 5.68 14.73 7.28
C GLN A 578 4.62 13.92 8.04
N ILE A 579 4.32 14.26 9.29
CA ILE A 579 3.27 13.60 10.06
C ILE A 579 1.88 13.81 9.42
N GLY A 580 1.58 15.02 8.95
CA GLY A 580 0.34 15.34 8.25
C GLY A 580 0.18 14.55 6.95
N ALA A 581 1.24 14.46 6.15
CA ALA A 581 1.25 13.69 4.90
C ALA A 581 1.13 12.18 5.14
N ASP A 582 1.73 11.67 6.22
CA ASP A 582 1.62 10.28 6.66
C ASP A 582 0.19 9.90 7.09
N TYR A 583 -0.53 10.82 7.74
CA TYR A 583 -1.95 10.60 8.06
C TYR A 583 -2.83 10.72 6.82
N TYR A 584 -2.50 11.63 5.91
CA TYR A 584 -3.20 11.81 4.64
C TYR A 584 -3.15 10.54 3.76
N THR A 585 -1.98 9.92 3.64
CA THR A 585 -1.79 8.67 2.87
C THR A 585 -2.46 7.45 3.50
N LYS A 586 -2.73 7.50 4.81
CA LYS A 586 -3.47 6.46 5.55
C LYS A 586 -4.98 6.66 5.51
N GLY A 587 -5.48 7.73 4.89
CA GLY A 587 -6.91 8.09 4.88
C GLY A 587 -7.42 8.72 6.19
N ASP A 588 -6.51 9.01 7.14
CA ASP A 588 -6.83 9.59 8.45
C ASP A 588 -6.90 11.13 8.34
N TYR A 589 -7.84 11.63 7.52
CA TYR A 589 -7.92 13.02 7.07
C TYR A 589 -8.05 14.05 8.21
N GLY A 590 -8.75 13.71 9.30
CA GLY A 590 -8.86 14.58 10.47
C GLY A 590 -7.51 14.86 11.13
N LYS A 591 -6.71 13.81 11.39
CA LYS A 591 -5.36 13.97 11.98
C LYS A 591 -4.39 14.63 11.01
N ALA A 592 -4.54 14.38 9.71
CA ALA A 592 -3.77 15.06 8.68
C ALA A 592 -4.05 16.58 8.71
N ALA A 593 -5.33 16.97 8.74
CA ALA A 593 -5.74 18.36 8.82
C ALA A 593 -5.20 19.05 10.08
N ASP A 594 -5.23 18.38 11.24
CA ASP A 594 -4.74 18.95 12.49
C ASP A 594 -3.23 19.22 12.47
N ASN A 595 -2.44 18.37 11.83
CA ASN A 595 -1.00 18.61 11.67
C ASN A 595 -0.71 19.75 10.69
N PHE A 596 -1.45 19.84 9.57
CA PHE A 596 -1.30 20.97 8.65
C PHE A 596 -1.82 22.29 9.25
N ARG A 597 -2.83 22.27 10.12
CA ARG A 597 -3.27 23.45 10.88
C ARG A 597 -2.19 23.92 11.86
N LYS A 598 -1.51 23.00 12.56
CA LYS A 598 -0.37 23.35 13.43
C LYS A 598 0.75 24.03 12.66
N ILE A 599 1.01 23.62 11.42
CA ILE A 599 1.97 24.32 10.56
C ILE A 599 1.52 25.76 10.29
N LEU A 600 0.23 25.98 10.01
CA LEU A 600 -0.30 27.33 9.79
C LEU A 600 -0.32 28.20 11.06
N THR A 601 -0.26 27.61 12.26
CA THR A 601 -0.03 28.38 13.50
C THR A 601 1.41 28.84 13.66
N LEU A 602 2.37 28.10 13.09
CA LEU A 602 3.81 28.41 13.15
C LEU A 602 4.27 29.27 11.97
N ASP A 603 3.67 29.07 10.80
CA ASP A 603 3.89 29.81 9.55
C ASP A 603 2.53 29.98 8.83
N PRO A 604 1.81 31.09 9.13
CA PRO A 604 0.51 31.38 8.53
C PRO A 604 0.54 31.51 7.01
N GLU A 605 1.71 31.75 6.40
CA GLU A 605 1.89 31.89 4.95
C GLU A 605 2.38 30.61 4.27
N ASN A 606 2.40 29.48 5.00
CA ASN A 606 2.88 28.22 4.46
C ASN A 606 1.96 27.68 3.33
N SER A 607 2.35 27.97 2.10
CA SER A 607 1.57 27.60 0.91
C SER A 607 1.33 26.09 0.76
N GLN A 608 2.24 25.25 1.28
CA GLN A 608 2.11 23.80 1.20
C GLN A 608 1.05 23.27 2.17
N ALA A 609 1.05 23.76 3.42
CA ALA A 609 0.04 23.38 4.40
C ALA A 609 -1.37 23.89 4.02
N LYS A 610 -1.50 25.10 3.46
CA LYS A 610 -2.76 25.63 2.92
C LYS A 610 -3.33 24.71 1.82
N LYS A 611 -2.49 24.32 0.84
CA LYS A 611 -2.88 23.42 -0.26
C LYS A 611 -3.22 22.01 0.23
N ALA A 612 -2.46 21.48 1.19
CA ALA A 612 -2.72 20.16 1.77
C ALA A 612 -4.06 20.14 2.53
N LEU A 613 -4.37 21.20 3.29
CA LEU A 613 -5.66 21.38 3.94
C LEU A 613 -6.80 21.51 2.94
N GLU A 614 -6.63 22.31 1.90
CA GLU A 614 -7.64 22.45 0.85
C GLU A 614 -7.94 21.11 0.18
N ARG A 615 -6.90 20.29 -0.07
CA ARG A 615 -7.04 18.94 -0.62
C ARG A 615 -7.74 17.99 0.34
N ILE A 616 -7.45 18.08 1.64
CA ILE A 616 -8.15 17.30 2.67
C ILE A 616 -9.62 17.71 2.78
N ILE A 617 -9.90 19.01 2.76
CA ILE A 617 -11.26 19.56 2.86
C ILE A 617 -12.09 19.09 1.67
N ARG A 618 -11.52 19.12 0.46
CA ARG A 618 -12.17 18.59 -0.77
C ARG A 618 -12.39 17.08 -0.77
N LEU A 619 -11.64 16.32 0.04
CA LEU A 619 -11.81 14.87 0.20
C LEU A 619 -12.77 14.51 1.36
N SER A 620 -13.07 15.48 2.23
CA SER A 620 -14.00 15.33 3.37
C SER A 620 -15.40 15.89 3.11
N GLN A 621 -15.62 16.51 1.95
CA GLN A 621 -16.93 16.88 1.39
C GLN A 621 -17.38 15.80 0.40
#